data_AF-A0A6B3SU97-F1
#
_entry.id   AF-A0A6B3SU97-F1
#
_cell.length_a   1.000
_cell.length_b   1.000
_cell.length_c   1.000
_cell.angle_alpha   90.00
_cell.angle_beta   90.00
_cell.angle_gamma   90.00
#
_symmetry.space_group_name_H-M   'P 1'
#
loop_
_entity.id
_entity.type
_entity.pdbx_description
1 polymer ?
#
loop_
_entity_poly.entity_id
_entity_poly.type
_entity_poly.pdbx_seq_one_letter_code
_entity_poly.pdbx_strand_id
1 'polypeptide(L)'
;MKSLKRVLTGLGFIAAMGLSAAASAVPFSITGGSFTTGSGYGTGDGQLDVTFTSLVTPQSFNLNNPGDVASFLFGRVTLKETCINSGNGLVDFFLCGLGGLGSDETDNLGVTANLTFTSPLSATVANVAIVGAFVGTVNGDGDVDYSIDFNPVTVDFGNGGRFLLDVGDFTFRGTGAITDGFNVTLTRAPVPEPATAALLGLGLLGLAASRRRKKQS
;
A
#
# COMPACT_ATOMS: atom_id res chain seq x y z
N MET A 1 -51.62 7.54 64.61
CA MET A 1 -51.17 6.41 63.76
C MET A 1 -50.69 6.98 62.42
N LYS A 2 -49.38 6.97 62.19
CA LYS A 2 -48.72 7.65 61.06
C LYS A 2 -48.65 6.74 59.82
N SER A 3 -48.84 7.36 58.66
CA SER A 3 -48.95 6.73 57.35
C SER A 3 -47.62 6.14 56.86
N LEU A 4 -47.70 4.96 56.24
CA LEU A 4 -46.59 4.33 55.50
C LEU A 4 -47.12 3.91 54.13
N LYS A 5 -46.81 4.69 53.08
CA LYS A 5 -46.86 4.24 51.69
C LYS A 5 -45.64 4.82 50.96
N ARG A 6 -44.55 4.04 50.94
CA ARG A 6 -43.42 4.24 50.03
C ARG A 6 -43.79 3.59 48.70
N VAL A 7 -44.05 4.40 47.68
CA VAL A 7 -44.18 3.93 46.30
C VAL A 7 -42.77 3.80 45.72
N LEU A 8 -42.43 2.58 45.33
CA LEU A 8 -41.18 2.19 44.69
C LEU A 8 -41.20 2.66 43.23
N THR A 9 -40.37 3.65 42.89
CA THR A 9 -40.13 4.04 41.49
C THR A 9 -39.07 3.12 40.90
N GLY A 10 -39.50 2.11 40.13
CA GLY A 10 -38.60 1.26 39.34
C GLY A 10 -38.14 1.99 38.09
N LEU A 11 -36.86 2.35 38.01
CA LEU A 11 -36.22 2.75 36.75
C LEU A 11 -35.87 1.48 35.96
N GLY A 12 -36.60 1.23 34.87
CA GLY A 12 -36.21 0.25 33.86
C GLY A 12 -35.12 0.83 32.96
N PHE A 13 -33.93 0.22 32.99
CA PHE A 13 -32.90 0.45 31.97
C PHE A 13 -33.24 -0.41 30.75
N ILE A 14 -33.69 0.22 29.66
CA ILE A 14 -33.79 -0.43 28.36
C ILE A 14 -32.37 -0.42 27.77
N ALA A 15 -31.72 -1.58 27.77
CA ALA A 15 -30.49 -1.80 27.04
C ALA A 15 -30.83 -1.86 25.54
N ALA A 16 -30.63 -0.75 24.83
CA ALA A 16 -30.66 -0.75 23.37
C ALA A 16 -29.46 -1.57 22.88
N MET A 17 -29.71 -2.83 22.51
CA MET A 17 -28.73 -3.64 21.80
C MET A 17 -28.53 -3.01 20.42
N GLY A 18 -27.40 -2.32 20.25
CA GLY A 18 -27.02 -1.71 18.99
C GLY A 18 -26.84 -2.80 17.93
N LEU A 19 -27.73 -2.82 16.95
CA LEU A 19 -27.49 -3.46 15.66
C LEU A 19 -26.26 -2.79 15.06
N SER A 20 -25.11 -3.46 15.08
CA SER A 20 -23.96 -3.02 14.31
C SER A 20 -24.34 -3.05 12.83
N ALA A 21 -24.42 -1.88 12.22
CA ALA A 21 -24.62 -1.76 10.78
C ALA A 21 -23.54 -2.59 10.06
N ALA A 22 -23.96 -3.46 9.14
CA ALA A 22 -23.02 -4.16 8.27
C ALA A 22 -22.21 -3.11 7.49
N ALA A 23 -20.88 -3.28 7.43
CA ALA A 23 -20.05 -2.42 6.61
C ALA A 23 -20.54 -2.51 5.16
N SER A 24 -20.86 -1.37 4.55
CA SER A 24 -21.19 -1.32 3.12
C SER A 24 -19.93 -1.58 2.32
N ALA A 25 -20.07 -2.34 1.23
CA ALA A 25 -18.98 -2.56 0.29
C ALA A 25 -18.40 -1.23 -0.19
N VAL A 26 -17.06 -1.17 -0.29
CA VAL A 26 -16.34 -0.02 -0.82
C VAL A 26 -16.10 -0.26 -2.31
N PRO A 27 -16.68 0.56 -3.20
CA PRO A 27 -16.42 0.46 -4.62
C PRO A 27 -15.04 1.05 -4.94
N PHE A 28 -14.30 0.33 -5.77
CA PHE A 28 -13.07 0.78 -6.37
C PHE A 28 -13.25 0.84 -7.87
N SER A 29 -12.72 1.90 -8.47
CA SER A 29 -12.69 2.06 -9.92
C SER A 29 -11.36 2.66 -10.32
N ILE A 30 -10.69 1.97 -11.23
CA ILE A 30 -9.37 2.31 -11.77
C ILE A 30 -9.54 2.60 -13.24
N THR A 31 -8.97 3.71 -13.72
CA THR A 31 -9.04 4.10 -15.13
C THR A 31 -7.74 3.87 -15.89
N GLY A 32 -6.63 3.66 -15.19
CA GLY A 32 -5.36 3.34 -15.80
C GLY A 32 -4.23 3.29 -14.79
N GLY A 33 -3.05 2.93 -15.30
CA GLY A 33 -1.80 3.01 -14.57
C GLY A 33 -0.63 3.18 -15.51
N SER A 34 0.51 3.57 -14.97
CA SER A 34 1.73 3.83 -15.75
C SER A 34 2.97 3.69 -14.88
N PHE A 35 4.12 3.53 -15.53
CA PHE A 35 5.43 3.74 -14.91
C PHE A 35 5.94 5.13 -15.28
N THR A 36 6.49 5.83 -14.31
CA THR A 36 7.38 6.98 -14.54
C THR A 36 8.79 6.53 -14.18
N THR A 37 9.74 6.72 -15.08
CA THR A 37 11.12 6.25 -14.93
C THR A 37 12.09 7.44 -14.94
N GLY A 38 13.23 7.27 -14.27
CA GLY A 38 14.34 8.22 -14.32
C GLY A 38 15.06 8.20 -15.67
N SER A 39 16.03 9.12 -15.84
CA SER A 39 16.78 9.28 -17.08
C SER A 39 17.82 8.18 -17.35
N GLY A 40 18.14 7.37 -16.33
CA GLY A 40 19.09 6.26 -16.44
C GLY A 40 18.56 5.05 -17.22
N TYR A 41 17.35 5.11 -17.77
CA TYR A 41 16.78 4.05 -18.61
C TYR A 41 16.77 4.45 -20.09
N GLY A 42 17.08 3.50 -20.97
CA GLY A 42 17.13 3.74 -22.41
C GLY A 42 17.98 2.70 -23.13
N THR A 43 18.40 3.01 -24.36
CA THR A 43 19.28 2.14 -25.17
C THR A 43 20.56 2.89 -25.58
N GLY A 44 20.87 3.99 -24.89
CA GLY A 44 22.03 4.83 -25.15
C GLY A 44 23.21 4.46 -24.26
N ASP A 45 24.31 5.18 -24.42
CA ASP A 45 25.48 5.04 -23.55
C ASP A 45 25.17 5.63 -22.16
N GLY A 46 25.38 4.84 -21.09
CA GLY A 46 25.05 5.21 -19.71
C GLY A 46 23.56 5.09 -19.38
N GLN A 47 22.82 4.28 -20.13
CA GLN A 47 21.42 4.00 -19.84
C GLN A 47 21.18 2.50 -19.82
N LEU A 48 20.56 2.02 -18.75
CA LEU A 48 20.18 0.62 -18.60
C LEU A 48 18.99 0.29 -19.52
N ASP A 49 19.12 -0.74 -20.37
CA ASP A 49 18.04 -1.21 -21.26
C ASP A 49 17.02 -2.03 -20.48
N VAL A 50 16.17 -1.30 -19.76
CA VAL A 50 14.93 -1.79 -19.15
C VAL A 50 13.74 -1.12 -19.80
N THR A 51 12.82 -1.95 -20.30
CA THR A 51 11.55 -1.47 -20.86
C THR A 51 10.40 -1.69 -19.88
N PHE A 52 9.63 -0.64 -19.63
CA PHE A 52 8.45 -0.65 -18.77
C PHE A 52 7.17 -0.57 -19.62
N THR A 53 6.28 -1.53 -19.46
CA THR A 53 4.99 -1.59 -20.17
C THR A 53 3.84 -1.56 -19.17
N SER A 54 2.98 -0.57 -19.26
CA SER A 54 1.70 -0.59 -18.54
C SER A 54 0.74 -1.57 -19.19
N LEU A 55 0.12 -2.42 -18.38
CA LEU A 55 -0.89 -3.39 -18.79
C LEU A 55 -2.22 -3.18 -18.07
N VAL A 56 -2.36 -2.07 -17.34
CA VAL A 56 -3.59 -1.75 -16.60
C VAL A 56 -4.72 -1.48 -17.58
N THR A 57 -5.78 -2.27 -17.47
CA THR A 57 -7.06 -1.98 -18.12
C THR A 57 -8.03 -1.34 -17.12
N PRO A 58 -8.89 -0.40 -17.57
CA PRO A 58 -9.94 0.15 -16.72
C PRO A 58 -10.81 -0.97 -16.12
N GLN A 59 -11.05 -0.92 -14.83
CA GLN A 59 -11.81 -1.95 -14.12
C GLN A 59 -12.42 -1.41 -12.83
N SER A 60 -13.44 -2.10 -12.37
CA SER A 60 -14.10 -1.79 -11.10
C SER A 60 -14.35 -3.06 -10.31
N PHE A 61 -14.25 -2.96 -9.00
CA PHE A 61 -14.46 -4.07 -8.07
C PHE A 61 -14.96 -3.53 -6.73
N ASN A 62 -15.43 -4.42 -5.87
CA ASN A 62 -15.91 -4.08 -4.54
C ASN A 62 -15.14 -4.86 -3.49
N LEU A 63 -14.70 -4.19 -2.43
CA LEU A 63 -14.13 -4.82 -1.24
C LEU A 63 -15.13 -4.66 -0.10
N ASN A 64 -15.57 -5.76 0.50
CA ASN A 64 -16.67 -5.77 1.44
C ASN A 64 -16.18 -5.63 2.89
N ASN A 65 -15.02 -6.21 3.19
CA ASN A 65 -14.47 -6.28 4.53
C ASN A 65 -13.01 -5.81 4.54
N PRO A 66 -12.54 -5.22 5.65
CA PRO A 66 -11.10 -5.02 5.86
C PRO A 66 -10.36 -6.35 5.77
N GLY A 67 -9.28 -6.37 4.99
CA GLY A 67 -8.51 -7.57 4.64
C GLY A 67 -8.87 -8.15 3.28
N ASP A 68 -10.00 -7.75 2.66
CA ASP A 68 -10.31 -8.15 1.29
C ASP A 68 -9.26 -7.56 0.33
N VAL A 69 -8.81 -8.38 -0.62
CA VAL A 69 -7.79 -8.03 -1.62
C VAL A 69 -8.38 -8.17 -3.01
N ALA A 70 -8.13 -7.18 -3.86
CA ALA A 70 -8.28 -7.30 -5.31
C ALA A 70 -6.91 -7.28 -5.97
N SER A 71 -6.65 -8.26 -6.82
CA SER A 71 -5.41 -8.39 -7.58
C SER A 71 -5.69 -8.26 -9.06
N PHE A 72 -4.87 -7.51 -9.78
CA PHE A 72 -4.97 -7.37 -11.24
C PHE A 72 -3.60 -7.09 -11.86
N LEU A 73 -3.48 -7.33 -13.16
CA LEU A 73 -2.23 -7.09 -13.87
C LEU A 73 -1.89 -5.60 -13.90
N PHE A 74 -0.71 -5.23 -13.40
CA PHE A 74 -0.27 -3.83 -13.46
C PHE A 74 0.55 -3.56 -14.72
N GLY A 75 1.61 -4.35 -14.90
CA GLY A 75 2.59 -4.07 -15.92
C GLY A 75 3.65 -5.13 -16.07
N ARG A 76 4.53 -4.89 -17.03
CA ARG A 76 5.65 -5.75 -17.36
C ARG A 76 6.93 -4.92 -17.41
N VAL A 77 7.97 -5.43 -16.78
CA VAL A 77 9.32 -4.87 -16.80
C VAL A 77 10.21 -5.87 -17.54
N THR A 78 11.03 -5.40 -18.47
CA THR A 78 11.89 -6.26 -19.30
C THR A 78 13.32 -5.75 -19.29
N LEU A 79 14.24 -6.51 -18.71
CA LEU A 79 15.68 -6.26 -18.78
C LEU A 79 16.24 -6.91 -20.06
N LYS A 80 16.87 -6.12 -20.92
CA LYS A 80 17.46 -6.57 -22.19
C LYS A 80 18.98 -6.47 -22.23
N GLU A 81 19.56 -5.73 -21.29
CA GLU A 81 20.99 -5.58 -21.10
C GLU A 81 21.68 -6.94 -20.89
N THR A 82 22.84 -7.16 -21.49
CA THR A 82 23.65 -8.37 -21.23
C THR A 82 24.84 -8.10 -20.29
N CYS A 83 25.11 -6.84 -19.99
CA CYS A 83 26.08 -6.39 -19.00
C CYS A 83 25.69 -4.99 -18.48
N ILE A 84 25.72 -4.81 -17.16
CA ILE A 84 25.51 -3.51 -16.51
C ILE A 84 26.87 -2.86 -16.22
N ASN A 85 27.06 -1.64 -16.72
CA ASN A 85 28.32 -0.90 -16.68
C ASN A 85 28.39 0.03 -15.47
N SER A 86 29.60 0.16 -14.90
CA SER A 86 29.89 1.08 -13.78
C SER A 86 30.40 2.45 -14.21
N GLY A 87 30.68 2.63 -15.51
CA GLY A 87 31.39 3.80 -16.03
C GLY A 87 32.91 3.76 -15.76
N ASN A 88 33.42 2.68 -15.16
CA ASN A 88 34.84 2.45 -14.98
C ASN A 88 35.32 1.41 -15.99
N GLY A 89 35.84 1.89 -17.12
CA GLY A 89 36.26 1.01 -18.22
C GLY A 89 37.28 -0.08 -17.87
N LEU A 90 38.07 0.04 -16.79
CA LEU A 90 38.90 -1.08 -16.34
C LEU A 90 38.06 -2.18 -15.68
N VAL A 91 37.14 -1.81 -14.79
CA VAL A 91 36.22 -2.76 -14.15
C VAL A 91 35.32 -3.39 -15.21
N ASP A 92 34.71 -2.57 -16.06
CA ASP A 92 33.74 -3.04 -17.04
C ASP A 92 34.40 -3.92 -18.11
N PHE A 93 35.67 -3.65 -18.49
CA PHE A 93 36.41 -4.55 -19.38
C PHE A 93 36.63 -5.94 -18.77
N PHE A 94 36.97 -6.03 -17.48
CA PHE A 94 37.21 -7.32 -16.85
C PHE A 94 35.91 -8.10 -16.61
N LEU A 95 34.82 -7.41 -16.31
CA LEU A 95 33.53 -8.05 -16.04
C LEU A 95 32.78 -8.38 -17.33
N CYS A 96 32.82 -7.51 -18.33
CA CYS A 96 31.94 -7.57 -19.50
C CYS A 96 32.67 -7.53 -20.85
N GLY A 97 34.00 -7.54 -20.83
CA GLY A 97 34.81 -7.48 -22.05
C GLY A 97 34.66 -6.16 -22.79
N LEU A 98 34.95 -6.17 -24.09
CA LEU A 98 34.84 -4.98 -24.94
C LEU A 98 33.39 -4.48 -25.10
N GLY A 99 32.40 -5.35 -24.86
CA GLY A 99 30.98 -5.02 -25.00
C GLY A 99 30.41 -4.23 -23.82
N GLY A 100 31.06 -4.25 -22.66
CA GLY A 100 30.69 -3.44 -21.49
C GLY A 100 31.52 -2.18 -21.32
N LEU A 101 32.30 -1.77 -22.32
CA LEU A 101 32.94 -0.46 -22.24
C LEU A 101 31.87 0.62 -22.49
N GLY A 102 31.37 1.21 -21.41
CA GLY A 102 30.30 2.21 -21.46
C GLY A 102 30.37 3.21 -20.31
N SER A 103 29.47 4.17 -20.35
CA SER A 103 29.19 5.09 -19.25
C SER A 103 28.46 4.37 -18.11
N ASP A 104 28.36 5.01 -16.94
CA ASP A 104 27.69 4.43 -15.77
C ASP A 104 26.18 4.24 -16.04
N GLU A 105 25.69 3.02 -15.83
CA GLU A 105 24.29 2.63 -16.00
C GLU A 105 23.57 2.42 -14.66
N THR A 106 24.27 2.66 -13.55
CA THR A 106 23.74 2.46 -12.19
C THR A 106 23.10 3.72 -11.61
N ASP A 107 23.13 4.84 -12.33
CA ASP A 107 22.64 6.13 -11.89
C ASP A 107 21.24 6.48 -12.41
N ASN A 108 20.55 7.41 -11.72
CA ASN A 108 19.25 7.93 -12.14
C ASN A 108 18.15 6.88 -12.45
N LEU A 109 18.23 5.72 -11.80
CA LEU A 109 17.35 4.56 -12.02
C LEU A 109 15.99 4.64 -11.28
N GLY A 110 15.48 5.83 -10.94
CA GLY A 110 14.23 5.96 -10.20
C GLY A 110 13.03 5.35 -10.95
N VAL A 111 12.14 4.66 -10.22
CA VAL A 111 10.89 4.10 -10.77
C VAL A 111 9.71 4.44 -9.87
N THR A 112 8.63 4.92 -10.47
CA THR A 112 7.35 5.17 -9.80
C THR A 112 6.23 4.48 -10.55
N ALA A 113 5.50 3.61 -9.88
CA ALA A 113 4.25 3.02 -10.36
C ALA A 113 3.08 3.93 -10.00
N ASN A 114 2.33 4.38 -10.99
CA ASN A 114 1.18 5.25 -10.80
C ASN A 114 -0.11 4.50 -11.10
N LEU A 115 -1.11 4.64 -10.23
CA LEU A 115 -2.43 4.06 -10.42
C LEU A 115 -3.51 5.13 -10.25
N THR A 116 -4.37 5.29 -11.26
CA THR A 116 -5.41 6.33 -11.27
C THR A 116 -6.75 5.75 -10.86
N PHE A 117 -7.28 6.28 -9.76
CA PHE A 117 -8.59 5.94 -9.23
C PHE A 117 -9.63 7.01 -9.59
N THR A 118 -10.86 6.57 -9.83
CA THR A 118 -12.07 7.41 -9.82
C THR A 118 -12.97 7.12 -8.63
N SER A 119 -12.77 6.00 -7.94
CA SER A 119 -13.44 5.62 -6.69
C SER A 119 -12.53 4.69 -5.88
N PRO A 120 -12.51 4.75 -4.54
CA PRO A 120 -13.26 5.67 -3.67
C PRO A 120 -12.67 7.08 -3.61
N LEU A 121 -11.56 7.33 -4.32
CA LEU A 121 -10.92 8.62 -4.47
C LEU A 121 -10.74 8.96 -5.96
N SER A 122 -10.71 10.25 -6.28
CA SER A 122 -10.52 10.77 -7.64
C SER A 122 -9.11 11.34 -7.77
N ALA A 123 -8.10 10.48 -7.73
CA ALA A 123 -6.70 10.86 -7.78
C ALA A 123 -5.81 9.73 -8.32
N THR A 124 -4.59 10.11 -8.70
CA THR A 124 -3.51 9.16 -8.99
C THR A 124 -2.68 8.96 -7.74
N VAL A 125 -2.51 7.70 -7.36
CA VAL A 125 -1.63 7.28 -6.27
C VAL A 125 -0.31 6.82 -6.88
N ALA A 126 0.79 7.38 -6.37
CA ALA A 126 2.14 7.00 -6.74
C ALA A 126 2.72 6.03 -5.70
N ASN A 127 3.29 4.93 -6.17
CA ASN A 127 4.11 4.00 -5.41
C ASN A 127 5.55 4.09 -5.94
N VAL A 128 6.46 4.57 -5.09
CA VAL A 128 7.86 4.86 -5.47
C VAL A 128 8.73 3.70 -5.04
N ALA A 129 9.57 3.21 -5.96
CA ALA A 129 10.48 2.12 -5.71
C ALA A 129 11.87 2.59 -5.24
N ILE A 130 12.55 1.69 -4.54
CA ILE A 130 14.01 1.67 -4.43
C ILE A 130 14.55 0.75 -5.52
N VAL A 131 15.59 1.21 -6.23
CA VAL A 131 16.15 0.46 -7.35
C VAL A 131 17.62 0.15 -7.10
N GLY A 132 18.01 -1.08 -7.45
CA GLY A 132 19.39 -1.54 -7.43
C GLY A 132 19.76 -2.16 -8.77
N ALA A 133 20.94 -1.81 -9.28
CA ALA A 133 21.55 -2.43 -10.45
C ALA A 133 22.98 -2.86 -10.06
N PHE A 134 23.33 -4.11 -10.35
CA PHE A 134 24.61 -4.70 -9.98
C PHE A 134 25.51 -4.79 -11.21
N VAL A 135 26.67 -4.16 -11.11
CA VAL A 135 27.66 -4.10 -12.20
C VAL A 135 28.16 -5.51 -12.53
N GLY A 136 28.16 -5.85 -13.82
CA GLY A 136 28.64 -7.14 -14.31
C GLY A 136 27.75 -7.76 -15.37
N THR A 137 28.03 -9.01 -15.71
CA THR A 137 27.29 -9.74 -16.75
C THR A 137 25.90 -10.15 -16.27
N VAL A 138 24.88 -9.89 -17.08
CA VAL A 138 23.53 -10.38 -16.87
C VAL A 138 23.40 -11.76 -17.52
N ASN A 139 23.67 -12.82 -16.78
CA ASN A 139 24.03 -14.13 -17.36
C ASN A 139 23.15 -15.31 -16.90
N GLY A 140 22.18 -15.12 -16.01
CA GLY A 140 21.35 -16.24 -15.54
C GLY A 140 21.96 -17.09 -14.42
N ASP A 141 23.08 -16.69 -13.82
CA ASP A 141 23.83 -17.51 -12.84
C ASP A 141 23.14 -17.64 -11.47
N GLY A 142 22.07 -16.89 -11.25
CA GLY A 142 21.25 -16.95 -10.06
C GLY A 142 21.57 -15.84 -9.05
N ASP A 143 22.55 -14.98 -9.30
CA ASP A 143 22.71 -13.74 -8.54
C ASP A 143 21.75 -12.67 -9.04
N VAL A 144 21.52 -11.63 -8.23
CA VAL A 144 20.62 -10.53 -8.62
C VAL A 144 21.41 -9.53 -9.45
N ASP A 145 20.94 -9.27 -10.66
CA ASP A 145 21.51 -8.27 -11.56
C ASP A 145 20.81 -6.93 -11.42
N TYR A 146 19.49 -6.95 -11.26
CA TYR A 146 18.68 -5.74 -11.20
C TYR A 146 17.43 -5.99 -10.35
N SER A 147 17.10 -5.04 -9.49
CA SER A 147 15.97 -5.13 -8.57
C SER A 147 15.21 -3.81 -8.47
N ILE A 148 13.88 -3.92 -8.43
CA ILE A 148 12.95 -2.84 -8.15
C ILE A 148 12.12 -3.27 -6.95
N ASP A 149 12.28 -2.57 -5.83
CA ASP A 149 11.61 -2.84 -4.56
C ASP A 149 10.57 -1.74 -4.30
N PHE A 150 9.29 -2.12 -4.30
CA PHE A 150 8.18 -1.19 -4.08
C PHE A 150 7.68 -1.28 -2.65
N ASN A 151 7.80 -0.19 -1.90
CA ASN A 151 7.16 -0.12 -0.59
C ASN A 151 5.64 0.04 -0.71
N PRO A 152 4.83 -0.78 -0.02
CA PRO A 152 3.39 -0.62 -0.04
C PRO A 152 2.95 0.77 0.44
N VAL A 153 2.01 1.38 -0.29
CA VAL A 153 1.49 2.72 0.02
C VAL A 153 0.14 2.60 0.70
N THR A 154 0.01 3.23 1.85
CA THR A 154 -1.28 3.37 2.54
C THR A 154 -1.98 4.64 2.09
N VAL A 155 -3.24 4.51 1.68
CA VAL A 155 -4.05 5.61 1.16
C VAL A 155 -5.31 5.76 1.98
N ASP A 156 -5.53 6.95 2.53
CA ASP A 156 -6.75 7.32 3.24
C ASP A 156 -7.80 7.87 2.28
N PHE A 157 -9.08 7.58 2.53
CA PHE A 157 -10.20 8.10 1.75
C PHE A 157 -11.45 8.30 2.62
N GLY A 158 -12.37 9.16 2.15
CA GLY A 158 -13.63 9.41 2.84
C GLY A 158 -13.46 9.82 4.30
N ASN A 159 -14.34 9.35 5.18
CA ASN A 159 -14.29 9.60 6.62
C ASN A 159 -13.78 8.37 7.38
N GLY A 160 -12.46 8.11 7.29
CA GLY A 160 -11.80 6.98 7.98
C GLY A 160 -11.74 5.68 7.18
N GLY A 161 -11.89 5.74 5.86
CA GLY A 161 -11.54 4.62 4.98
C GLY A 161 -10.04 4.60 4.71
N ARG A 162 -9.47 3.40 4.55
CA ARG A 162 -8.06 3.22 4.22
C ARG A 162 -7.87 2.01 3.31
N PHE A 163 -6.94 2.04 2.40
CA PHE A 163 -6.48 0.85 1.68
C PHE A 163 -4.96 0.86 1.54
N LEU A 164 -4.40 -0.32 1.32
CA LEU A 164 -3.00 -0.54 1.06
C LEU A 164 -2.85 -0.93 -0.41
N LEU A 165 -1.87 -0.31 -1.04
CA LEU A 165 -1.57 -0.41 -2.45
C LEU A 165 -0.18 -1.01 -2.60
N ASP A 166 -0.08 -2.21 -3.15
CA ASP A 166 1.15 -2.99 -3.24
C ASP A 166 1.36 -3.55 -4.65
N VAL A 167 2.47 -3.21 -5.30
CA VAL A 167 2.79 -3.60 -6.69
C VAL A 167 3.50 -4.96 -6.73
N GLY A 168 4.14 -5.37 -5.63
CA GLY A 168 5.16 -6.41 -5.66
C GLY A 168 6.50 -5.92 -6.20
N ASP A 169 7.53 -6.73 -5.95
CA ASP A 169 8.92 -6.44 -6.29
C ASP A 169 9.34 -7.16 -7.58
N PHE A 170 10.26 -6.55 -8.32
CA PHE A 170 10.87 -7.15 -9.50
C PHE A 170 12.33 -7.50 -9.19
N THR A 171 12.70 -8.76 -9.39
CA THR A 171 14.10 -9.21 -9.24
C THR A 171 14.54 -9.96 -10.48
N PHE A 172 15.52 -9.41 -11.18
CA PHE A 172 16.13 -9.98 -12.35
C PHE A 172 17.44 -10.66 -11.97
N ARG A 173 17.58 -11.91 -12.41
CA ARG A 173 18.80 -12.74 -12.28
C ARG A 173 19.33 -13.14 -13.65
N GLY A 174 18.97 -12.35 -14.66
CA GLY A 174 19.15 -12.63 -16.07
C GLY A 174 18.25 -11.72 -16.90
N THR A 175 18.42 -11.79 -18.22
CA THR A 175 17.58 -11.05 -19.17
C THR A 175 16.17 -11.63 -19.25
N GLY A 176 15.23 -10.80 -19.68
CA GLY A 176 13.87 -11.21 -19.95
C GLY A 176 12.84 -10.33 -19.27
N ALA A 177 11.59 -10.81 -19.28
CA ALA A 177 10.45 -10.07 -18.80
C ALA A 177 9.87 -10.68 -17.53
N ILE A 178 9.58 -9.83 -16.55
CA ILE A 178 8.76 -10.15 -15.38
C ILE A 178 7.46 -9.36 -15.51
N THR A 179 6.35 -10.03 -15.27
CA THR A 179 5.04 -9.40 -15.23
C THR A 179 4.49 -9.59 -13.83
N ASP A 180 4.08 -8.49 -13.19
CA ASP A 180 3.52 -8.54 -11.83
C ASP A 180 2.18 -7.79 -11.73
N GLY A 181 1.43 -8.14 -10.70
CA GLY A 181 0.11 -7.64 -10.43
C GLY A 181 0.08 -6.61 -9.30
N PHE A 182 -0.83 -5.63 -9.41
CA PHE A 182 -1.17 -4.76 -8.31
C PHE A 182 -2.13 -5.45 -7.34
N ASN A 183 -1.85 -5.39 -6.05
CA ASN A 183 -2.74 -5.75 -4.95
C ASN A 183 -3.32 -4.48 -4.30
N VAL A 184 -4.65 -4.39 -4.25
CA VAL A 184 -5.39 -3.38 -3.50
C VAL A 184 -6.08 -4.07 -2.32
N THR A 185 -5.64 -3.75 -1.11
CA THR A 185 -6.15 -4.35 0.13
C THR A 185 -6.93 -3.32 0.93
N LEU A 186 -8.22 -3.57 1.18
CA LEU A 186 -8.99 -2.68 2.05
C LEU A 186 -8.49 -2.83 3.48
N THR A 187 -8.14 -1.74 4.15
CA THR A 187 -7.70 -1.77 5.54
C THR A 187 -8.61 -0.91 6.42
N ARG A 188 -8.65 -1.22 7.71
CA ARG A 188 -9.40 -0.40 8.65
C ARG A 188 -8.53 0.77 9.06
N ALA A 189 -9.03 2.01 8.93
CA ALA A 189 -8.35 3.11 9.61
C ALA A 189 -8.44 2.89 11.13
N PRO A 190 -7.41 3.29 11.90
CA PRO A 190 -7.52 3.33 13.36
C PRO A 190 -8.71 4.21 13.74
N VAL A 191 -9.80 3.60 14.18
CA VAL A 191 -10.96 4.36 14.66
C VAL A 191 -10.59 4.88 16.06
N PRO A 192 -10.64 6.19 16.32
CA PRO A 192 -10.50 6.71 17.68
C PRO A 192 -11.49 5.98 18.57
N GLU A 193 -11.02 5.42 19.69
CA GLU A 193 -11.89 4.65 20.58
C GLU A 193 -13.18 5.44 20.85
N PRO A 194 -14.36 4.80 20.68
CA PRO A 194 -15.59 5.55 20.65
C PRO A 194 -15.77 6.27 21.98
N ALA A 195 -16.21 7.52 21.92
CA ALA A 195 -16.47 8.34 23.11
C ALA A 195 -17.43 7.65 24.11
N THR A 196 -18.14 6.59 23.68
CA THR A 196 -18.91 5.69 24.55
C THR A 196 -18.05 4.93 25.56
N ALA A 197 -16.80 4.55 25.28
CA ALA A 197 -15.91 3.95 26.27
C ALA A 197 -15.53 4.98 27.35
N ALA A 198 -15.21 6.21 26.93
CA ALA A 198 -14.97 7.32 27.83
C ALA A 198 -16.23 7.72 28.63
N LEU A 199 -17.40 7.79 27.99
CA LEU A 199 -18.69 8.07 28.61
C LEU A 199 -19.15 6.95 29.54
N LEU A 200 -18.89 5.69 29.21
CA LEU A 200 -19.15 4.55 30.08
C LEU A 200 -18.26 4.63 31.32
N GLY A 201 -16.97 4.92 31.14
CA GLY A 201 -16.03 5.16 32.23
C GLY A 201 -16.46 6.32 33.13
N LEU A 202 -16.82 7.47 32.55
CA LEU A 202 -17.31 8.64 33.27
C LEU A 202 -18.67 8.38 33.95
N GLY A 203 -19.56 7.64 33.30
CA GLY A 203 -20.86 7.25 33.83
C GLY A 203 -20.72 6.33 35.05
N LEU A 204 -19.82 5.35 35.00
CA LEU A 204 -19.50 4.47 36.13
C LEU A 204 -18.85 5.24 37.29
N LEU A 205 -17.94 6.17 37.00
CA LEU A 205 -17.35 7.06 38.01
C LEU A 205 -18.42 7.94 38.67
N GLY A 206 -19.32 8.53 37.89
CA GLY A 206 -20.45 9.31 38.40
C GLY A 206 -21.39 8.48 39.29
N LEU A 207 -21.67 7.24 38.89
CA LEU A 207 -22.50 6.31 39.66
C LEU A 207 -21.84 5.95 41.00
N ALA A 208 -20.55 5.66 41.00
CA ALA A 208 -19.78 5.35 42.21
C ALA A 208 -19.74 6.55 43.18
N ALA A 209 -19.52 7.76 42.65
CA ALA A 209 -19.54 8.99 43.44
C ALA A 209 -20.92 9.25 44.08
N SER A 210 -22.00 9.02 43.33
CA SER A 210 -23.38 9.17 43.82
C SER A 210 -23.72 8.15 44.92
N ARG A 211 -23.25 6.91 44.81
CA ARG A 211 -23.43 5.86 45.84
C ARG A 211 -22.74 6.19 47.15
N ARG A 212 -21.56 6.83 47.13
CA ARG A 212 -20.84 7.23 48.34
C ARG A 212 -21.57 8.33 49.13
N ARG A 213 -22.19 9.31 48.45
CA ARG A 213 -22.93 10.39 49.12
C ARG A 213 -24.14 9.88 49.92
N LYS A 214 -24.80 8.81 49.48
CA LYS A 214 -25.93 8.20 50.20
C LYS A 214 -25.55 7.46 51.49
N LYS A 215 -24.26 7.20 51.74
CA LYS A 215 -23.79 6.55 52.99
C LYS A 215 -23.37 7.55 54.07
N GLN A 216 -23.24 8.83 53.74
CA GLN A 216 -22.80 9.89 54.66
C GLN A 216 -23.93 10.81 55.13
N SER A 217 -25.19 10.50 54.78
CA SER A 217 -26.39 11.19 55.26
C SER A 217 -27.36 10.17 55.84
#